data_AF-X1DTW3-F1
#
_entry.id   AF-X1DTW3-F1
#
_cell.length_a   1.000
_cell.length_b   1.000
_cell.length_c   1.000
_cell.angle_alpha   90.00
_cell.angle_beta   90.00
_cell.angle_gamma   90.00
#
_symmetry.space_group_name_H-M   'P 1'
#
loop_
_entity.id
_entity.type
_entity.pdbx_description
1 polymer ?
#
loop_
_entity_poly.entity_id
_entity_poly.type
_entity_poly.pdbx_seq_one_letter_code
_entity_poly.pdbx_strand_id
1 'polypeptide(L)'
;MRFPKTDWRPSHFLCVTTWVMKDSYRADVLKAIDLGIPCFMGERIRHIFDRDDKNIVWIDCAFPHFDKSYDINETRLKWWLRDISDGTLNFYAHSLFATTRLAAYMGFNPLYFVGCDLGWKGIKGDTDQDHFDSSYEDTTFRKPS
;
A
#
# COMPACT_ATOMS: atom_id res chain seq x y z
N MET A 1 8.41 17.18 3.04
CA MET A 1 8.19 16.26 1.89
C MET A 1 9.33 15.27 1.86
N ARG A 2 9.08 13.94 1.90
CA ARG A 2 10.13 12.92 2.13
C ARG A 2 11.12 12.74 0.96
N PHE A 3 10.81 13.23 -0.25
CA PHE A 3 11.68 13.11 -1.43
C PHE A 3 11.86 14.46 -2.16
N PRO A 4 12.58 15.44 -1.57
CA PRO A 4 12.69 16.78 -2.15
C PRO A 4 13.51 16.82 -3.45
N LYS A 5 14.32 15.80 -3.71
CA LYS A 5 15.25 15.74 -4.85
C LYS A 5 14.73 14.97 -6.07
N THR A 6 13.58 14.31 -5.95
CA THR A 6 12.97 13.61 -7.09
C THR A 6 11.92 14.52 -7.71
N ASP A 7 11.69 14.41 -9.02
CA ASP A 7 10.52 15.03 -9.66
C ASP A 7 9.26 14.19 -9.46
N TRP A 8 9.45 12.90 -9.17
CA TRP A 8 8.35 11.99 -8.90
C TRP A 8 7.63 12.34 -7.59
N ARG A 9 6.31 12.48 -7.66
CA ARG A 9 5.42 12.65 -6.52
C ARG A 9 4.32 11.59 -6.57
N PRO A 10 3.98 10.94 -5.45
CA PRO A 10 2.80 10.09 -5.41
C PRO A 10 1.56 10.90 -5.77
N SER A 11 0.74 10.38 -6.68
CA SER A 11 -0.56 10.96 -7.05
C SER A 11 -1.71 10.36 -6.28
N HIS A 12 -1.48 9.25 -5.58
CA HIS A 12 -2.46 8.52 -4.79
C HIS A 12 -1.75 7.91 -3.57
N PHE A 13 -2.44 7.84 -2.44
CA PHE A 13 -1.96 7.17 -1.23
C PHE A 13 -2.95 6.11 -0.77
N LEU A 14 -2.43 5.03 -0.17
CA LEU A 14 -3.21 4.03 0.53
C LEU A 14 -2.76 3.98 2.00
N CYS A 15 -3.69 4.15 2.93
CA CYS A 15 -3.44 4.05 4.36
C CYS A 15 -4.47 3.13 5.03
N VAL A 16 -4.05 1.91 5.35
CA VAL A 16 -4.93 0.88 5.93
C VAL A 16 -4.22 0.17 7.08
N THR A 17 -3.17 0.80 7.62
CA THR A 17 -2.30 0.25 8.66
C THR A 17 -2.67 0.84 10.02
N THR A 18 -2.63 0.04 11.09
CA THR A 18 -2.83 0.55 12.46
C THR A 18 -1.63 1.29 13.03
N TRP A 19 -0.52 1.36 12.30
CA TRP A 19 0.62 2.19 12.68
C TRP A 19 0.27 3.69 12.79
N VAL A 20 -0.85 4.12 12.19
CA VAL A 20 -1.44 5.45 12.38
C VAL A 20 -1.87 5.75 13.83
N MET A 21 -1.93 4.75 14.71
CA MET A 21 -2.08 5.02 16.15
C MET A 21 -0.85 5.73 16.73
N LYS A 22 0.30 5.70 16.05
CA LYS A 22 1.51 6.46 16.42
C LYS A 22 1.47 7.84 15.79
N ASP A 23 1.61 8.88 16.61
CA ASP A 23 1.51 10.29 16.19
C ASP A 23 2.42 10.66 15.03
N SER A 24 3.67 10.19 15.04
CA SER A 24 4.63 10.48 13.98
C SER A 24 4.19 9.92 12.62
N TYR A 25 3.60 8.72 12.60
CA TYR A 25 3.11 8.11 11.38
C TYR A 25 1.83 8.79 10.90
N ARG A 26 0.92 9.08 11.84
CA ARG A 26 -0.32 9.82 11.59
C ARG A 26 -0.06 11.21 11.01
N ALA A 27 0.93 11.93 11.53
CA ALA A 27 1.29 13.26 11.04
C ALA A 27 1.71 13.23 9.56
N ASP A 28 2.37 12.17 9.10
CA ASP A 28 2.74 12.06 7.69
C ASP A 28 1.56 11.71 6.78
N VAL A 29 0.59 10.93 7.28
CA VAL A 29 -0.68 10.70 6.58
C VAL A 29 -1.46 12.01 6.48
N LEU A 30 -1.60 12.75 7.58
CA LEU A 30 -2.31 14.04 7.59
C LEU A 30 -1.73 15.03 6.57
N LYS A 31 -0.39 15.14 6.48
CA LYS A 31 0.26 15.97 5.45
C LYS A 31 -0.12 15.57 4.03
N ALA A 32 -0.26 14.28 3.73
CA ALA A 32 -0.66 13.82 2.40
C ALA A 32 -2.10 14.24 2.09
N ILE A 33 -2.99 14.16 3.07
CA ILE A 33 -4.38 14.57 2.89
C ILE A 33 -4.48 16.11 2.76
N ASP A 34 -3.71 16.88 3.55
CA ASP A 34 -3.67 18.35 3.50
C ASP A 34 -3.16 18.89 2.16
N LEU A 35 -2.38 18.10 1.43
CA LEU A 35 -1.95 18.41 0.06
C LEU A 35 -3.06 18.21 -0.98
N GLY A 36 -4.26 17.75 -0.58
CA GLY A 36 -5.38 17.48 -1.47
C GLY A 36 -5.19 16.24 -2.35
N ILE A 37 -4.18 15.41 -2.08
CA ILE A 37 -3.89 14.21 -2.87
C ILE A 37 -4.92 13.13 -2.52
N PRO A 38 -5.48 12.40 -3.51
CA PRO A 38 -6.38 11.28 -3.23
C PRO A 38 -5.78 10.26 -2.25
N CYS A 39 -6.49 10.01 -1.15
CA CYS A 39 -6.09 9.11 -0.08
C CYS A 39 -7.16 8.04 0.14
N PHE A 40 -6.82 6.79 -0.15
CA PHE A 40 -7.66 5.64 0.16
C PHE A 40 -7.35 5.18 1.57
N MET A 41 -8.35 5.19 2.44
CA MET A 41 -8.17 4.96 3.88
C MET A 41 -9.06 3.84 4.39
N GLY A 42 -8.53 2.98 5.26
CA GLY A 42 -9.32 1.89 5.82
C GLY A 42 -10.46 2.40 6.70
N GLU A 43 -11.70 1.95 6.48
CA GLU A 43 -12.87 2.37 7.28
C GLU A 43 -12.63 2.14 8.78
N ARG A 44 -11.92 1.05 9.14
CA ARG A 44 -11.61 0.70 10.53
C ARG A 44 -10.75 1.73 11.26
N ILE A 45 -9.95 2.52 10.54
CA ILE A 45 -9.10 3.57 11.13
C ILE A 45 -9.75 4.96 11.06
N ARG A 46 -10.99 5.07 10.56
CA ARG A 46 -11.69 6.36 10.40
C ARG A 46 -11.79 7.17 11.69
N HIS A 47 -12.12 6.49 12.79
CA HIS A 47 -12.23 7.09 14.11
C HIS A 47 -10.92 7.72 14.64
N ILE A 48 -9.77 7.46 14.00
CA ILE A 48 -8.46 7.99 14.41
C ILE A 48 -8.20 9.39 13.84
N PHE A 49 -8.80 9.71 12.69
CA PHE A 49 -8.47 10.93 11.95
C PHE A 49 -9.43 12.08 12.25
N ASP A 50 -10.70 11.82 12.60
CA ASP A 50 -11.74 12.85 12.79
C ASP A 50 -11.81 13.84 11.60
N ARG A 51 -11.79 13.29 10.38
CA ARG A 51 -11.80 14.05 9.13
C ARG A 51 -12.70 13.40 8.08
N ASP A 52 -13.32 14.24 7.26
CA ASP A 52 -14.17 13.87 6.12
C ASP A 52 -13.82 14.71 4.87
N ASP A 53 -12.54 14.97 4.62
CA ASP A 53 -12.10 15.71 3.44
C ASP A 53 -12.51 15.00 2.14
N LYS A 54 -12.78 15.79 1.09
CA LYS A 54 -13.25 15.28 -0.21
C LYS A 54 -12.25 14.38 -0.94
N ASN A 55 -10.96 14.48 -0.61
CA ASN A 55 -9.92 13.63 -1.18
C ASN A 55 -9.69 12.34 -0.38
N ILE A 56 -10.47 12.08 0.68
CA ILE A 56 -10.44 10.81 1.40
C ILE A 56 -11.52 9.89 0.82
N VAL A 57 -11.09 8.68 0.42
CA VAL A 57 -11.99 7.59 0.04
C VAL A 57 -11.87 6.50 1.11
N TRP A 58 -12.90 6.34 1.91
CA TRP A 58 -12.94 5.27 2.90
C TRP A 58 -13.27 3.94 2.22
N ILE A 59 -12.44 2.93 2.51
CA ILE A 59 -12.52 1.61 1.92
C ILE A 59 -12.61 0.56 3.02
N ASP A 60 -13.54 -0.39 2.88
CA ASP A 60 -13.58 -1.53 3.77
C ASP A 60 -12.41 -2.48 3.43
N CYS A 61 -11.72 -2.97 4.45
CA CYS A 61 -10.55 -3.83 4.31
C CYS A 61 -10.66 -5.08 5.20
N ALA A 62 -10.37 -6.24 4.60
CA ALA A 62 -10.46 -7.54 5.22
C ALA A 62 -9.11 -7.76 5.87
N PHE A 63 -9.10 -7.65 7.19
CA PHE A 63 -7.91 -7.80 7.99
C PHE A 63 -7.99 -9.10 8.78
N PRO A 64 -7.07 -10.06 8.56
CA PRO A 64 -7.00 -11.27 9.38
C PRO A 64 -6.77 -10.96 10.85
N HIS A 65 -6.09 -9.84 11.13
CA HIS A 65 -5.78 -9.42 12.49
C HIS A 65 -6.96 -8.81 13.24
N PHE A 66 -8.00 -8.36 12.54
CA PHE A 66 -9.17 -7.72 13.16
C PHE A 66 -10.46 -8.53 13.04
N ASP A 67 -10.49 -9.57 12.22
CA ASP A 67 -11.64 -10.46 12.13
C ASP A 67 -11.30 -11.83 12.73
N LYS A 68 -11.85 -12.13 13.91
CA LYS A 68 -11.66 -13.44 14.55
C LYS A 68 -12.38 -14.57 13.81
N SER A 69 -13.25 -14.23 12.87
CA SER A 69 -13.96 -15.18 12.00
C SER A 69 -13.21 -15.48 10.70
N TYR A 70 -11.94 -15.08 10.61
CA TYR A 70 -11.09 -15.27 9.44
C TYR A 70 -10.88 -16.75 9.10
N ASP A 71 -11.75 -17.30 8.26
CA ASP A 71 -11.51 -18.58 7.60
C ASP A 71 -10.62 -18.34 6.37
N ILE A 72 -9.37 -18.79 6.47
CA ILE A 72 -8.38 -18.66 5.41
C ILE A 72 -8.83 -19.33 4.10
N ASN A 73 -9.66 -20.37 4.16
CA ASN A 73 -10.13 -21.11 2.98
C ASN A 73 -11.22 -20.34 2.23
N GLU A 74 -12.21 -19.78 2.94
CA GLU A 74 -13.21 -18.91 2.31
C GLU A 74 -12.59 -17.63 1.75
N THR A 75 -11.63 -17.06 2.48
CA THR A 75 -11.07 -15.77 2.12
C THR A 75 -10.30 -15.87 0.80
N ARG A 76 -9.57 -16.97 0.54
CA ARG A 76 -8.84 -17.20 -0.73
C ARG A 76 -9.72 -17.04 -1.98
N LEU A 77 -10.97 -17.46 -1.92
CA LEU A 77 -11.93 -17.30 -3.03
C LEU A 77 -12.43 -15.85 -3.15
N LYS A 78 -12.54 -15.13 -2.04
CA LYS A 78 -12.88 -13.70 -1.96
C LYS A 78 -11.67 -12.77 -2.22
N TRP A 79 -10.47 -13.30 -2.40
CA TRP A 79 -9.26 -12.47 -2.67
C TRP A 79 -9.28 -11.80 -4.04
N TRP A 80 -10.00 -12.41 -4.98
CA TRP A 80 -10.09 -11.97 -6.37
C TRP A 80 -11.47 -11.40 -6.71
N LEU A 81 -12.07 -10.60 -5.81
CA LEU A 81 -13.27 -9.86 -6.19
C LEU A 81 -12.92 -8.90 -7.34
N ARG A 82 -13.68 -9.03 -8.43
CA ARG A 82 -13.50 -8.30 -9.69
C ARG A 82 -13.83 -6.82 -9.56
N ASP A 83 -14.67 -6.46 -8.60
CA ASP A 83 -15.07 -5.08 -8.34
C ASP A 83 -14.71 -4.71 -6.89
N ILE A 84 -14.01 -3.59 -6.73
CA ILE A 84 -13.70 -3.01 -5.41
C ILE A 84 -14.95 -2.39 -4.78
N SER A 85 -15.94 -2.02 -5.59
CA SER A 85 -17.21 -1.48 -5.09
C SER A 85 -18.12 -2.56 -4.46
N ASP A 86 -17.97 -3.82 -4.86
CA ASP A 86 -18.78 -4.95 -4.37
C ASP A 86 -18.21 -5.63 -3.12
N GLY A 87 -17.03 -5.24 -2.66
CA GLY A 87 -16.50 -5.88 -1.48
C GLY A 87 -15.19 -5.38 -0.93
N THR A 88 -14.97 -5.87 0.28
CA THR A 88 -13.84 -5.59 1.15
C THR A 88 -12.49 -5.84 0.45
N LEU A 89 -11.60 -4.84 0.46
CA LEU A 89 -10.23 -4.97 -0.06
C LEU A 89 -9.44 -5.95 0.81
N ASN A 90 -8.88 -6.99 0.18
CA ASN A 90 -8.06 -7.95 0.90
C ASN A 90 -6.71 -7.36 1.28
N PHE A 91 -6.39 -7.37 2.57
CA PHE A 91 -5.13 -6.92 3.13
C PHE A 91 -4.30 -8.08 3.71
N TYR A 92 -4.41 -9.29 3.16
CA TYR A 92 -3.66 -10.43 3.68
C TYR A 92 -2.15 -10.19 3.64
N ALA A 93 -1.52 -10.25 4.82
CA ALA A 93 -0.08 -10.14 5.10
C ALA A 93 0.61 -8.81 4.73
N HIS A 94 0.30 -8.18 3.59
CA HIS A 94 1.03 -7.01 3.09
C HIS A 94 0.13 -5.99 2.37
N SER A 95 0.45 -4.70 2.52
CA SER A 95 -0.21 -3.61 1.79
C SER A 95 -0.13 -3.70 0.29
N LEU A 96 0.88 -4.41 -0.21
CA LEU A 96 1.07 -4.67 -1.63
C LEU A 96 -0.20 -5.21 -2.30
N PHE A 97 -0.90 -6.17 -1.69
CA PHE A 97 -2.09 -6.76 -2.31
C PHE A 97 -3.22 -5.75 -2.49
N ALA A 98 -3.50 -4.94 -1.46
CA ALA A 98 -4.51 -3.90 -1.54
C ALA A 98 -4.12 -2.80 -2.54
N THR A 99 -2.86 -2.37 -2.54
CA THR A 99 -2.35 -1.38 -3.50
C THR A 99 -2.45 -1.87 -4.93
N THR A 100 -2.06 -3.13 -5.21
CA THR A 100 -2.13 -3.71 -6.56
C THR A 100 -3.56 -3.76 -7.07
N ARG A 101 -4.50 -4.22 -6.24
CA ARG A 101 -5.92 -4.30 -6.62
C ARG A 101 -6.49 -2.92 -6.90
N LEU A 102 -6.22 -1.97 -6.01
CA LEU A 102 -6.65 -0.59 -6.18
C LEU A 102 -6.09 0.03 -7.47
N ALA A 103 -4.81 -0.17 -7.74
CA ALA A 103 -4.18 0.34 -8.96
C ALA A 103 -4.81 -0.28 -10.23
N ALA A 104 -5.06 -1.59 -10.23
CA ALA A 104 -5.71 -2.27 -11.34
C ALA A 104 -7.15 -1.77 -11.56
N TYR A 105 -7.92 -1.56 -10.49
CA TYR A 105 -9.28 -1.02 -10.56
C TYR A 105 -9.33 0.40 -11.12
N MET A 106 -8.33 1.22 -10.78
CA MET A 106 -8.15 2.56 -11.34
C MET A 106 -7.70 2.55 -12.81
N GLY A 107 -7.49 1.38 -13.41
CA GLY A 107 -7.11 1.23 -14.81
C GLY A 107 -5.61 1.38 -15.09
N PHE A 108 -4.75 1.39 -14.08
CA PHE A 108 -3.30 1.43 -14.30
C PHE A 108 -2.80 0.11 -14.88
N ASN A 109 -2.12 0.19 -16.03
CA ASN A 109 -1.50 -0.95 -16.72
C ASN A 109 -0.39 -0.45 -17.67
N PRO A 110 0.86 -0.95 -17.62
CA PRO A 110 1.39 -1.97 -16.71
C PRO A 110 1.62 -1.46 -15.27
N LEU A 111 1.70 -2.39 -14.32
CA LEU A 111 2.06 -2.12 -12.92
C LEU A 111 3.53 -2.44 -12.68
N TYR A 112 4.28 -1.48 -12.13
CA TYR A 112 5.67 -1.65 -11.71
C TYR A 112 5.75 -1.61 -10.19
N PHE A 113 6.42 -2.60 -9.60
CA PHE A 113 6.58 -2.72 -8.16
C PHE A 113 8.00 -2.33 -7.76
N VAL A 114 8.12 -1.32 -6.90
CA VAL A 114 9.41 -0.81 -6.39
C VAL A 114 9.41 -0.96 -4.88
N GLY A 115 10.52 -1.44 -4.31
CA GLY A 115 10.69 -1.61 -2.86
C GLY A 115 9.74 -2.65 -2.24
N CYS A 116 9.35 -3.67 -3.01
CA CYS A 116 8.47 -4.75 -2.55
C CYS A 116 9.31 -5.95 -2.07
N ASP A 117 9.97 -5.80 -0.92
CA ASP A 117 10.88 -6.81 -0.34
C ASP A 117 10.19 -8.03 0.28
N LEU A 118 8.86 -8.01 0.39
CA LEU A 118 8.02 -9.06 0.99
C LEU A 118 8.38 -9.41 2.44
N GLY A 119 8.82 -8.42 3.23
CA GLY A 119 9.14 -8.60 4.64
C GLY A 119 10.47 -9.30 4.87
N TRP A 120 11.40 -9.15 3.94
CA TRP A 120 12.78 -9.57 4.13
C TRP A 120 13.35 -8.99 5.42
N LYS A 121 13.90 -9.86 6.25
CA LYS A 121 14.65 -9.49 7.45
C LYS A 121 16.07 -9.89 7.14
N GLY A 122 16.96 -8.91 6.96
CA GLY A 122 18.37 -9.14 6.63
C GLY A 122 18.99 -10.28 7.43
N ILE A 123 19.94 -10.97 6.82
CA ILE A 123 20.63 -12.08 7.48
C ILE A 123 21.38 -11.50 8.69
N LYS A 124 21.27 -12.15 9.84
CA LYS A 124 21.95 -11.68 11.06
C LYS A 124 23.47 -11.60 10.82
N GLY A 125 24.03 -10.39 10.89
CA GLY A 125 25.45 -10.13 10.62
C GLY A 125 25.71 -9.48 9.26
N ASP A 126 24.68 -9.35 8.42
CA ASP A 126 24.74 -8.56 7.21
C ASP A 126 24.75 -7.06 7.57
N THR A 127 25.77 -6.34 7.09
CA THR A 127 25.90 -4.90 7.29
C THR A 127 25.26 -4.11 6.15
N ASP A 128 24.97 -4.77 5.03
CA ASP A 128 24.34 -4.12 3.89
C ASP A 128 22.82 -4.33 3.95
N GLN A 129 22.09 -3.24 4.17
CA GLN A 129 20.63 -3.24 4.12
C GLN A 129 20.11 -2.84 2.74
N ASP A 130 21.00 -2.48 1.82
CA ASP A 130 20.66 -2.22 0.44
C ASP A 130 20.73 -3.53 -0.36
N HIS A 131 19.65 -3.83 -1.06
CA HIS A 131 19.56 -5.02 -1.92
C HIS A 131 19.78 -4.67 -3.40
N PHE A 132 19.99 -3.39 -3.69
CA PHE A 132 20.37 -2.92 -5.01
C PHE A 132 21.90 -2.87 -5.07
N ASP A 133 22.53 -4.02 -5.32
CA ASP A 133 23.95 -4.03 -5.64
C ASP A 133 24.18 -3.47 -7.06
N SER A 134 25.45 -3.24 -7.41
CA SER A 134 25.83 -2.68 -8.72
C SER A 134 25.43 -3.58 -9.91
N SER A 135 25.04 -4.84 -9.70
CA SER A 135 24.55 -5.70 -10.78
C SER A 135 23.18 -5.28 -11.31
N TYR A 136 22.42 -4.47 -10.56
CA TYR A 136 21.17 -3.87 -11.01
C TYR A 136 21.38 -2.70 -11.98
N GLU A 137 22.58 -2.12 -12.05
CA GLU A 137 22.89 -1.03 -13.00
C GLU A 137 23.16 -1.55 -14.42
N ASP A 138 23.43 -2.86 -14.57
CA ASP A 138 23.86 -3.46 -15.85
C ASP A 138 22.70 -4.08 -16.67
N THR A 139 21.45 -3.88 -16.26
CA THR A 139 20.30 -4.27 -17.09
C THR A 139 20.05 -3.22 -18.16
N THR A 140 20.87 -3.25 -19.21
CA THR A 140 20.43 -2.74 -20.52
C THR A 140 19.12 -3.45 -20.85
N PHE A 141 17.99 -2.74 -20.76
CA PHE A 141 16.69 -3.21 -21.24
C PHE A 141 16.84 -3.57 -22.72
N ARG A 142 17.17 -4.83 -23.01
CA ARG A 142 17.15 -5.35 -24.38
C ARG A 142 15.69 -5.25 -24.83
N LYS A 143 15.43 -4.34 -25.77
CA LYS A 143 14.12 -4.23 -26.42
C LYS A 143 13.68 -5.63 -26.86
N PRO A 144 12.42 -6.02 -26.60
CA PRO A 144 11.90 -7.26 -27.15
C PRO A 144 12.00 -7.19 -28.68
N SER A 145 12.58 -8.24 -29.27
CA SER A 145 12.66 -8.48 -30.71
C SER A 145 11.30 -8.79 -31.30
#